data_AF-A0A922ZPI8-F1
#
_entry.id   AF-A0A922ZPI8-F1
#
_cell.length_a   1.000
_cell.length_b   1.000
_cell.length_c   1.000
_cell.angle_alpha   90.00
_cell.angle_beta   90.00
_cell.angle_gamma   90.00
#
_symmetry.space_group_name_H-M   'P 1'
#
loop_
_entity.id
_entity.type
_entity.pdbx_description
1 polymer ?
#
loop_
_entity_poly.entity_id
_entity_poly.type
_entity_poly.pdbx_seq_one_letter_code
_entity_poly.pdbx_strand_id
1 'polypeptide(L)'
;MSQKTPEPCLDPLFDPQSEAIINQVQSTGFEAGFKSEFPEYDEYGPKINKLVEEKILTEEEKTTLFATLERRFNAENTPLKEFHGKLDWNKVKTSLEADEKALLKVYKMEEAGHEPDVYDFDGSGFRIGTCSIESPEKQRNCTYPESLEMANEIGIEHMTALQYKAMQRNGKIKFDKKTWSWLKAPEDAMPDEVITALVGAVYFGQVKIYPARPEDKGELGSWRGTLTVNWAD
;
A
#
# COMPACT_ATOMS: atom_id res chain seq x y z
N MET A 1 38.93 20.38 22.74
CA MET A 1 38.11 19.79 21.65
C MET A 1 37.55 18.48 22.19
N SER A 2 36.24 18.42 22.46
CA SER A 2 35.57 17.20 22.92
C SER A 2 34.39 16.95 21.98
N GLN A 3 34.42 15.82 21.27
CA GLN A 3 33.38 15.42 20.33
C GLN A 3 32.16 14.94 21.13
N LYS A 4 31.02 15.62 20.96
CA LYS A 4 29.74 15.22 21.53
C LYS A 4 29.16 14.08 20.68
N THR A 5 28.93 12.93 21.29
CA THR A 5 28.08 11.86 20.74
C THR A 5 26.62 12.36 20.63
N PRO A 6 25.88 12.06 19.55
CA PRO A 6 24.47 12.41 19.47
C PRO A 6 23.63 11.54 20.41
N GLU A 7 22.77 12.18 21.19
CA GLU A 7 21.79 11.52 22.05
C GLU A 7 20.71 10.80 21.22
N PRO A 8 20.21 9.64 21.68
CA PRO A 8 19.10 8.96 21.01
C PRO A 8 17.81 9.76 21.19
N CYS A 9 17.16 10.10 20.06
CA CYS A 9 15.83 10.69 20.05
C CYS A 9 14.81 9.62 20.47
N LEU A 10 14.39 9.66 21.74
CA LEU A 10 13.26 8.89 22.25
C LEU A 10 12.01 9.76 22.14
N ASP A 11 11.06 9.36 21.29
CA ASP A 11 9.74 9.97 21.21
C ASP A 11 8.89 9.57 22.44
N PRO A 12 8.11 10.48 23.05
CA PRO A 12 7.44 10.25 24.33
C PRO A 12 6.03 9.67 24.11
N LEU A 13 5.94 8.37 23.83
CA LEU A 13 4.66 7.65 23.82
C LEU A 13 4.72 6.38 24.70
N PHE A 14 5.25 6.52 25.90
CA PHE A 14 5.17 5.50 26.94
C PHE A 14 4.50 6.09 28.18
N ASP A 15 3.20 5.85 28.34
CA ASP A 15 2.51 5.99 29.63
C ASP A 15 2.14 4.59 30.17
N PRO A 16 2.74 4.14 31.29
CA PRO A 16 2.44 2.86 31.93
C PRO A 16 1.04 2.72 32.55
N GLN A 17 0.18 3.75 32.52
CA GLN A 17 -1.15 3.70 33.16
C GLN A 17 -2.25 2.97 32.33
N SER A 18 -1.92 2.47 31.15
CA SER A 18 -2.87 1.86 30.22
C SER A 18 -3.43 0.49 30.64
N GLU A 19 -2.82 -0.21 31.61
CA GLU A 19 -3.30 -1.53 32.07
C GLU A 19 -4.47 -1.46 33.08
N ALA A 20 -4.74 -0.30 33.70
CA ALA A 20 -5.79 -0.19 34.73
C ALA A 20 -7.21 0.03 34.15
N ILE A 21 -7.32 0.59 32.94
CA ILE A 21 -8.60 0.99 32.34
C ILE A 21 -9.38 -0.23 31.79
N ILE A 22 -8.67 -1.31 31.44
CA ILE A 22 -9.24 -2.52 30.81
C ILE A 22 -10.22 -3.26 31.74
N ASN A 23 -10.09 -3.13 33.07
CA ASN A 23 -10.88 -3.94 34.01
C ASN A 23 -12.15 -3.26 34.58
N GLN A 24 -12.43 -1.99 34.24
CA GLN A 24 -13.55 -1.26 34.88
C GLN A 24 -14.80 -1.08 33.98
N VAL A 25 -14.69 -1.28 32.67
CA VAL A 25 -15.78 -0.94 31.72
C VAL A 25 -16.80 -2.08 31.49
N GLN A 26 -16.57 -3.29 32.02
CA GLN A 26 -17.45 -4.46 31.79
C GLN A 26 -18.75 -4.51 32.61
N SER A 27 -19.16 -3.45 33.33
CA SER A 27 -20.25 -3.58 34.33
C SER A 27 -21.50 -2.72 34.17
N THR A 28 -21.66 -1.90 33.13
CA THR A 28 -22.91 -1.11 32.98
C THR A 28 -23.40 -1.05 31.54
N GLY A 29 -24.47 -1.80 31.26
CA GLY A 29 -25.27 -1.64 30.05
C GLY A 29 -26.12 -0.37 30.12
N PHE A 30 -26.24 0.33 28.99
CA PHE A 30 -27.22 1.39 28.81
C PHE A 30 -27.60 1.53 27.34
N GLU A 31 -28.82 1.11 26.98
CA GLU A 31 -29.53 1.55 25.79
C GLU A 31 -30.17 2.91 26.09
N ALA A 32 -30.04 3.89 25.18
CA ALA A 32 -31.13 4.78 24.73
C ALA A 32 -30.64 5.88 23.78
N GLY A 33 -31.16 5.84 22.55
CA GLY A 33 -31.65 6.98 21.76
C GLY A 33 -30.76 8.22 21.59
N PHE A 34 -30.10 8.35 20.44
CA PHE A 34 -29.61 9.62 19.92
C PHE A 34 -30.29 9.94 18.58
N LYS A 35 -31.05 11.03 18.52
CA LYS A 35 -31.62 11.58 17.28
C LYS A 35 -30.52 12.38 16.58
N SER A 36 -30.22 12.04 15.32
CA SER A 36 -29.28 12.77 14.48
C SER A 36 -29.93 14.03 13.91
N GLU A 37 -29.43 15.19 14.31
CA GLU A 37 -29.57 16.42 13.54
C GLU A 37 -28.18 16.79 13.02
N PHE A 38 -27.80 16.23 11.87
CA PHE A 38 -26.68 16.73 11.07
C PHE A 38 -27.27 17.45 9.84
N PRO A 39 -26.85 18.68 9.53
CA PRO A 39 -27.26 19.36 8.32
C PRO A 39 -26.67 18.67 7.08
N GLU A 40 -27.49 18.51 6.03
CA GLU A 40 -27.06 18.06 4.71
C GLU A 40 -25.94 18.98 4.19
N TYR A 41 -24.79 18.39 3.87
CA TYR A 41 -23.66 19.07 3.24
C TYR A 41 -23.66 18.73 1.74
N ASP A 42 -24.38 19.51 0.95
CA ASP A 42 -24.21 19.63 -0.49
C ASP A 42 -23.76 21.06 -0.83
N GLU A 43 -22.66 21.20 -1.58
CA GLU A 43 -22.30 22.33 -2.47
C GLU A 43 -20.77 22.58 -2.60
N TYR A 44 -19.90 21.98 -1.78
CA TYR A 44 -18.42 22.12 -1.92
C TYR A 44 -17.69 20.84 -2.36
N GLY A 45 -18.35 19.93 -3.07
CA GLY A 45 -17.68 18.83 -3.77
C GLY A 45 -17.09 19.29 -5.11
N PRO A 46 -15.86 18.91 -5.47
CA PRO A 46 -15.31 19.25 -6.78
C PRO A 46 -16.21 18.67 -7.88
N LYS A 47 -16.62 19.53 -8.83
CA LYS A 47 -17.42 19.15 -10.01
C LYS A 47 -16.63 18.15 -10.84
N ILE A 48 -16.97 16.87 -10.71
CA ILE A 48 -16.38 15.78 -11.49
C ILE A 48 -16.98 15.85 -12.89
N ASN A 49 -16.30 16.57 -13.78
CA ASN A 49 -16.42 16.39 -15.23
C ASN A 49 -15.03 16.53 -15.84
N LYS A 50 -14.11 15.67 -15.40
CA LYS A 50 -12.96 15.31 -16.22
C LYS A 50 -13.39 14.05 -16.97
N LEU A 51 -13.85 14.24 -18.20
CA LEU A 51 -13.89 13.15 -19.18
C LEU A 51 -12.44 12.65 -19.28
N VAL A 52 -12.13 11.59 -18.54
CA VAL A 52 -10.84 10.91 -18.67
C VAL A 52 -10.96 10.16 -19.98
N GLU A 53 -10.37 10.70 -21.05
CA GLU A 53 -10.06 9.88 -22.23
C GLU A 53 -9.30 8.66 -21.71
N GLU A 54 -9.92 7.48 -21.76
CA GLU A 54 -9.27 6.25 -21.35
C GLU A 54 -8.07 6.05 -22.29
N LYS A 55 -6.87 6.33 -21.78
CA LYS A 55 -5.61 6.16 -22.52
C LYS A 55 -5.54 4.72 -23.02
N ILE A 56 -5.49 4.56 -24.34
CA ILE A 56 -5.21 3.28 -24.99
C ILE A 56 -3.70 3.20 -25.20
N LEU A 57 -3.06 2.15 -24.68
CA LEU A 57 -1.63 1.94 -24.86
C LEU A 57 -1.31 1.60 -26.31
N THR A 58 -0.31 2.29 -26.87
CA THR A 58 0.27 1.96 -28.16
C THR A 58 1.03 0.63 -28.10
N GLU A 59 1.22 -0.01 -29.25
CA GLU A 59 1.98 -1.27 -29.31
C GLU A 59 3.45 -1.11 -28.86
N GLU A 60 4.04 0.07 -29.06
CA GLU A 60 5.39 0.39 -28.58
C GLU A 60 5.43 0.51 -27.05
N GLU A 61 4.44 1.19 -26.44
CA GLU A 61 4.31 1.28 -24.98
C GLU A 61 4.11 -0.11 -24.35
N LYS A 62 3.22 -0.94 -24.93
CA LYS A 62 3.01 -2.33 -24.48
C LYS A 62 4.29 -3.14 -24.58
N THR A 63 4.99 -3.07 -25.71
CA THR A 63 6.25 -3.82 -25.93
C THR A 63 7.31 -3.42 -24.91
N THR A 64 7.48 -2.12 -24.68
CA THR A 64 8.45 -1.58 -23.71
C THR A 64 8.10 -1.99 -22.27
N LEU A 65 6.82 -1.90 -21.92
CA LEU A 65 6.32 -2.32 -20.61
C LEU A 65 6.57 -3.80 -20.37
N PHE A 66 6.16 -4.67 -21.29
CA PHE A 66 6.35 -6.11 -21.14
C PHE A 66 7.82 -6.52 -21.09
N ALA A 67 8.69 -5.90 -21.89
CA ALA A 67 10.13 -6.14 -21.80
C ALA A 67 10.70 -5.76 -20.42
N THR A 68 10.18 -4.67 -19.83
CA THR A 68 10.58 -4.22 -18.49
C THR A 68 10.10 -5.18 -17.40
N LEU A 69 8.82 -5.57 -17.44
CA LEU A 69 8.23 -6.50 -16.49
C LEU A 69 8.88 -7.89 -16.59
N GLU A 70 9.09 -8.41 -17.80
CA GLU A 70 9.72 -9.70 -18.03
C GLU A 70 11.13 -9.75 -17.46
N ARG A 71 11.92 -8.69 -17.72
CA ARG A 71 13.27 -8.57 -17.16
C ARG A 71 13.25 -8.56 -15.63
N ARG A 72 12.26 -7.90 -15.01
CA ARG A 72 12.11 -7.83 -13.54
C ARG A 72 11.70 -9.19 -12.96
N PHE A 73 10.71 -9.83 -13.57
CA PHE A 73 10.20 -11.15 -13.20
C PHE A 73 11.29 -12.24 -13.29
N ASN A 74 12.10 -12.20 -14.34
CA ASN A 74 13.15 -13.20 -14.58
C ASN A 74 14.47 -12.91 -13.83
N ALA A 75 14.59 -11.76 -13.16
CA ALA A 75 15.82 -11.41 -12.45
C ALA A 75 16.10 -12.40 -11.31
N GLU A 76 17.33 -12.93 -11.24
CA GLU A 76 17.73 -13.88 -10.18
C GLU A 76 17.79 -13.22 -8.78
N ASN A 77 18.05 -11.93 -8.77
CA ASN A 77 18.30 -11.11 -7.59
C ASN A 77 17.09 -10.24 -7.20
N THR A 78 15.88 -10.68 -7.56
CA THR A 78 14.62 -10.06 -7.11
C THR A 78 14.19 -10.55 -5.71
N PRO A 79 13.61 -9.68 -4.85
CA PRO A 79 13.00 -10.10 -3.59
C PRO A 79 11.87 -11.13 -3.75
N LEU A 80 11.26 -11.19 -4.94
CA LEU A 80 10.03 -11.93 -5.23
C LEU A 80 10.26 -13.30 -5.87
N LYS A 81 11.52 -13.76 -5.93
CA LYS A 81 11.94 -14.96 -6.64
C LYS A 81 11.16 -16.23 -6.25
N GLU A 82 10.69 -16.30 -5.00
CA GLU A 82 9.88 -17.43 -4.54
C GLU A 82 8.51 -17.54 -5.19
N PHE A 83 7.95 -16.41 -5.62
CA PHE A 83 6.70 -16.36 -6.38
C PHE A 83 6.97 -16.65 -7.84
N HIS A 84 7.96 -15.97 -8.43
CA HIS A 84 8.33 -16.13 -9.83
C HIS A 84 8.77 -17.55 -10.17
N GLY A 85 9.49 -18.23 -9.27
CA GLY A 85 9.94 -19.62 -9.48
C GLY A 85 8.83 -20.66 -9.57
N LYS A 86 7.59 -20.29 -9.22
CA LYS A 86 6.41 -21.16 -9.26
C LYS A 86 5.41 -20.76 -10.33
N LEU A 87 5.73 -19.73 -11.12
CA LEU A 87 4.80 -19.12 -12.04
C LEU A 87 5.45 -18.93 -13.42
N ASP A 88 4.69 -19.22 -14.47
CA ASP A 88 5.14 -19.00 -15.85
C ASP A 88 4.87 -17.55 -16.25
N TRP A 89 5.93 -16.84 -16.66
CA TRP A 89 5.84 -15.47 -17.17
C TRP A 89 4.85 -15.36 -18.34
N ASN A 90 4.81 -16.34 -19.25
CA ASN A 90 3.91 -16.30 -20.39
C ASN A 90 2.44 -16.25 -19.94
N LYS A 91 2.10 -16.99 -18.87
CA LYS A 91 0.74 -16.99 -18.31
C LYS A 91 0.37 -15.62 -17.74
N VAL A 92 1.30 -14.97 -17.04
CA VAL A 92 1.12 -13.60 -16.51
C VAL A 92 0.93 -12.62 -17.67
N LYS A 93 1.80 -12.68 -18.67
CA LYS A 93 1.75 -11.81 -19.85
C LYS A 93 0.43 -11.95 -20.59
N THR A 94 0.01 -13.17 -20.95
CA THR A 94 -1.26 -13.41 -21.64
C THR A 94 -2.46 -12.89 -20.86
N SER A 95 -2.45 -13.05 -19.52
CA SER A 95 -3.53 -12.54 -18.67
C SER A 95 -3.58 -11.01 -18.64
N LEU A 96 -2.43 -10.33 -18.65
CA LEU A 96 -2.36 -8.86 -18.77
C LEU A 96 -2.76 -8.37 -20.17
N GLU A 97 -2.40 -9.09 -21.23
CA GLU A 97 -2.80 -8.75 -22.60
C GLU A 97 -4.31 -8.88 -22.80
N ALA A 98 -4.97 -9.80 -22.08
CA ALA A 98 -6.41 -10.01 -22.14
C ALA A 98 -7.23 -8.96 -21.33
N ASP A 99 -6.60 -8.23 -20.42
CA ASP A 99 -7.24 -7.20 -19.60
C ASP A 99 -6.58 -5.82 -19.81
N GLU A 100 -7.09 -5.09 -20.80
CA GLU A 100 -6.58 -3.74 -21.16
C GLU A 100 -6.64 -2.76 -19.99
N LYS A 101 -7.62 -2.91 -19.08
CA LYS A 101 -7.76 -2.03 -17.91
C LYS A 101 -6.68 -2.34 -16.87
N ALA A 102 -6.42 -3.61 -16.60
CA ALA A 102 -5.32 -4.01 -15.73
C ALA A 102 -3.98 -3.58 -16.32
N LEU A 103 -3.76 -3.77 -17.63
CA LEU A 103 -2.54 -3.38 -18.32
C LEU A 103 -2.30 -1.86 -18.22
N LEU A 104 -3.33 -1.04 -18.41
CA LEU A 104 -3.22 0.41 -18.24
C LEU A 104 -2.82 0.81 -16.81
N LYS A 105 -3.38 0.15 -15.79
CA LYS A 105 -3.01 0.40 -14.39
C LYS A 105 -1.55 0.02 -14.13
N VAL A 106 -1.10 -1.12 -14.62
CA VAL A 106 0.31 -1.55 -14.51
C VAL A 106 1.25 -0.57 -15.21
N TYR A 107 0.86 -0.07 -16.38
CA TYR A 107 1.61 0.97 -17.08
C TYR A 107 1.73 2.24 -16.23
N LYS A 108 0.63 2.74 -15.67
CA LYS A 108 0.64 3.90 -14.76
C LYS A 108 1.50 3.66 -13.51
N MET A 109 1.48 2.44 -12.96
CA MET A 109 2.35 2.06 -11.84
C MET A 109 3.83 2.19 -12.22
N GLU A 110 4.21 1.75 -13.42
CA GLU A 110 5.58 1.87 -13.93
C GLU A 110 5.97 3.34 -14.14
N GLU A 111 5.11 4.16 -14.75
CA GLU A 111 5.37 5.61 -14.94
C GLU A 111 5.55 6.35 -13.61
N ALA A 112 4.76 5.96 -12.60
CA ALA A 112 4.82 6.53 -11.26
C ALA A 112 6.01 6.00 -10.41
N GLY A 113 6.78 5.06 -10.95
CA GLY A 113 7.99 4.52 -10.32
C GLY A 113 7.74 3.46 -9.24
N HIS A 114 6.56 2.83 -9.23
CA HIS A 114 6.23 1.78 -8.26
C HIS A 114 6.92 0.44 -8.53
N GLU A 115 7.59 0.31 -9.68
CA GLU A 115 8.25 -0.93 -10.14
C GLU A 115 7.32 -2.15 -10.02
N PRO A 116 6.14 -2.16 -10.67
CA PRO A 116 5.16 -3.23 -10.57
C PRO A 116 5.74 -4.62 -10.82
N ASP A 117 5.46 -5.56 -9.92
CA ASP A 117 5.86 -6.97 -10.07
C ASP A 117 4.87 -7.91 -9.35
N VAL A 118 4.88 -9.19 -9.73
CA VAL A 118 4.03 -10.22 -9.16
C VAL A 118 4.58 -10.65 -7.81
N TYR A 119 3.79 -10.43 -6.76
CA TYR A 119 4.19 -10.74 -5.39
C TYR A 119 3.33 -11.82 -4.72
N ASP A 120 2.28 -12.30 -5.38
CA ASP A 120 1.42 -13.38 -4.90
C ASP A 120 0.52 -13.93 -6.03
N PHE A 121 0.03 -15.17 -5.89
CA PHE A 121 -0.88 -15.80 -6.84
C PHE A 121 -1.66 -16.98 -6.23
N ASP A 122 -2.76 -17.34 -6.87
CA ASP A 122 -3.60 -18.49 -6.51
C ASP A 122 -4.32 -19.06 -7.75
N GLY A 123 -5.32 -19.93 -7.53
CA GLY A 123 -6.08 -20.55 -8.61
C GLY A 123 -6.96 -19.60 -9.43
N SER A 124 -7.29 -18.42 -8.91
CA SER A 124 -8.11 -17.41 -9.60
C SER A 124 -7.27 -16.43 -10.42
N GLY A 125 -6.06 -16.11 -9.96
CA GLY A 125 -5.23 -15.10 -10.61
C GLY A 125 -3.92 -14.85 -9.88
N PHE A 126 -3.40 -13.65 -10.07
CA PHE A 126 -2.18 -13.15 -9.43
C PHE A 126 -2.35 -11.70 -9.00
N ARG A 127 -1.41 -11.24 -8.16
CA ARG A 127 -1.39 -9.91 -7.59
C ARG A 127 -0.11 -9.20 -8.00
N ILE A 128 -0.26 -8.04 -8.63
CA ILE A 128 0.82 -7.11 -8.93
C ILE A 128 0.81 -5.99 -7.90
N GLY A 129 1.97 -5.67 -7.34
CA GLY A 129 2.09 -4.68 -6.26
C GLY A 129 3.11 -3.60 -6.55
N THR A 130 3.15 -2.58 -5.69
CA THR A 130 4.30 -1.69 -5.60
C THR A 130 5.50 -2.47 -5.07
N CYS A 131 6.45 -2.79 -5.94
CA CYS A 131 7.60 -3.65 -5.64
C CYS A 131 8.94 -2.91 -5.76
N SER A 132 8.93 -1.58 -5.69
CA SER A 132 10.15 -0.77 -5.49
C SER A 132 10.81 -1.10 -4.15
N ILE A 133 12.15 -1.19 -4.08
CA ILE A 133 12.89 -1.58 -2.85
C ILE A 133 12.57 -0.67 -1.67
N GLU A 134 12.57 0.63 -1.90
CA GLU A 134 12.05 1.63 -0.96
C GLU A 134 10.88 2.33 -1.65
N SER A 135 9.98 2.92 -0.87
CA SER A 135 8.81 3.56 -1.45
C SER A 135 9.19 4.74 -2.36
N PRO A 136 8.46 4.97 -3.47
CA PRO A 136 8.87 5.92 -4.51
C PRO A 136 9.02 7.34 -3.97
N GLU A 137 10.18 7.96 -4.22
CA GLU A 137 10.54 9.27 -3.64
C GLU A 137 9.53 10.37 -3.99
N LYS A 138 9.02 10.36 -5.23
CA LYS A 138 8.03 11.33 -5.72
C LYS A 138 6.68 11.27 -4.99
N GLN A 139 6.43 10.22 -4.22
CA GLN A 139 5.18 9.97 -3.51
C GLN A 139 5.40 9.83 -2.00
N ARG A 140 6.56 10.29 -1.52
CA ARG A 140 6.82 10.40 -0.09
C ARG A 140 6.19 11.66 0.49
N ASN A 141 6.15 11.74 1.81
CA ASN A 141 5.63 12.88 2.56
C ASN A 141 4.14 13.17 2.30
N CYS A 142 3.36 12.09 2.15
CA CYS A 142 1.91 12.15 2.05
C CYS A 142 1.25 11.63 3.33
N THR A 143 0.08 12.18 3.64
CA THR A 143 -0.87 11.66 4.63
C THR A 143 -1.59 10.43 4.10
N TYR A 144 -2.28 9.69 4.97
CA TYR A 144 -3.06 8.53 4.55
C TYR A 144 -4.17 8.90 3.54
N PRO A 145 -4.98 9.95 3.72
CA PRO A 145 -5.99 10.37 2.73
C PRO A 145 -5.37 10.75 1.38
N GLU A 146 -4.28 11.52 1.36
CA GLU A 146 -3.57 11.88 0.12
C GLU A 146 -3.05 10.63 -0.60
N SER A 147 -2.55 9.63 0.14
CA SER A 147 -2.10 8.37 -0.47
C SER A 147 -3.25 7.57 -1.11
N LEU A 148 -4.45 7.61 -0.53
CA LEU A 148 -5.64 7.00 -1.15
C LEU A 148 -6.02 7.71 -2.45
N GLU A 149 -5.94 9.04 -2.50
CA GLU A 149 -6.17 9.80 -3.74
C GLU A 149 -5.16 9.41 -4.82
N MET A 150 -3.86 9.32 -4.48
CA MET A 150 -2.82 8.86 -5.40
C MET A 150 -3.07 7.44 -5.92
N ALA A 151 -3.50 6.52 -5.05
CA ALA A 151 -3.85 5.15 -5.45
C ALA A 151 -5.06 5.13 -6.40
N ASN A 152 -6.07 5.95 -6.15
CA ASN A 152 -7.27 6.09 -6.97
C ASN A 152 -6.96 6.68 -8.36
N GLU A 153 -6.02 7.63 -8.47
CA GLU A 153 -5.57 8.18 -9.77
C GLU A 153 -4.94 7.12 -10.68
N ILE A 154 -4.19 6.19 -10.08
CA ILE A 154 -3.64 5.02 -10.77
C ILE A 154 -4.74 3.98 -11.04
N GLY A 155 -5.68 3.83 -10.11
CA GLY A 155 -6.79 2.89 -10.16
C GLY A 155 -6.49 1.56 -9.45
N ILE A 156 -5.65 1.60 -8.41
CA ILE A 156 -5.24 0.45 -7.60
C ILE A 156 -5.62 0.64 -6.14
N GLU A 157 -5.59 -0.43 -5.36
CA GLU A 157 -5.90 -0.39 -3.92
C GLU A 157 -4.62 -0.34 -3.08
N HIS A 158 -4.71 0.15 -1.85
CA HIS A 158 -3.66 -0.09 -0.86
C HIS A 158 -3.50 -1.58 -0.53
N MET A 159 -2.27 -2.00 -0.30
CA MET A 159 -1.99 -3.31 0.29
C MET A 159 -2.55 -3.40 1.70
N THR A 160 -3.20 -4.53 2.00
CA THR A 160 -3.52 -4.91 3.38
C THR A 160 -2.25 -5.26 4.16
N ALA A 161 -2.34 -5.22 5.50
CA ALA A 161 -1.31 -5.71 6.41
C ALA A 161 -0.84 -7.14 6.09
N LEU A 162 -1.76 -8.01 5.69
CA LEU A 162 -1.46 -9.41 5.35
C LEU A 162 -0.71 -9.51 4.02
N GLN A 163 -1.15 -8.77 2.99
CA GLN A 163 -0.46 -8.72 1.69
C GLN A 163 0.95 -8.14 1.82
N TYR A 164 1.11 -7.06 2.60
CA TYR A 164 2.42 -6.46 2.87
C TYR A 164 3.37 -7.46 3.55
N LYS A 165 2.88 -8.17 4.59
CA LYS A 165 3.64 -9.24 5.24
C LYS A 165 3.98 -10.39 4.30
N ALA A 166 3.06 -10.78 3.42
CA ALA A 166 3.27 -11.85 2.45
C ALA A 166 4.33 -11.48 1.41
N MET A 167 4.28 -10.27 0.85
CA MET A 167 5.28 -9.74 -0.09
C MET A 167 6.69 -9.72 0.54
N GLN A 168 6.77 -9.39 1.82
CA GLN A 168 8.02 -9.37 2.58
C GLN A 168 8.50 -10.77 2.99
N ARG A 169 7.67 -11.81 2.87
CA ARG A 169 7.93 -13.14 3.41
C ARG A 169 9.06 -13.81 2.63
N ASN A 170 9.97 -14.45 3.34
CA ASN A 170 11.08 -15.26 2.82
C ASN A 170 12.09 -14.61 1.84
N GLY A 171 11.88 -13.36 1.41
CA GLY A 171 12.86 -12.62 0.61
C GLY A 171 14.18 -12.41 1.37
N LYS A 172 15.30 -12.75 0.74
CA LYS A 172 16.65 -12.35 1.18
C LYS A 172 16.82 -10.83 1.16
N ILE A 173 16.03 -10.16 0.32
CA ILE A 173 15.95 -8.71 0.18
C ILE A 173 14.59 -8.30 0.74
N LYS A 174 14.58 -7.28 1.61
CA LYS A 174 13.37 -6.73 2.22
C LYS A 174 13.08 -5.36 1.61
N PHE A 175 11.80 -5.07 1.40
CA PHE A 175 11.31 -3.73 1.11
C PHE A 175 11.24 -2.89 2.40
N ASP A 176 11.23 -1.56 2.25
CA ASP A 176 11.00 -0.58 3.34
C ASP A 176 11.96 -0.73 4.52
N LYS A 177 13.25 -0.86 4.24
CA LYS A 177 14.28 -0.88 5.29
C LYS A 177 14.63 0.51 5.79
N LYS A 178 14.39 1.53 4.96
CA LYS A 178 14.67 2.94 5.28
C LYS A 178 13.40 3.81 5.25
N THR A 179 12.35 3.30 4.62
CA THR A 179 11.07 3.97 4.45
C THR A 179 9.98 3.26 5.24
N TRP A 180 8.83 3.89 5.33
CA TRP A 180 7.60 3.27 5.83
C TRP A 180 6.46 3.56 4.87
N SER A 181 5.46 2.68 4.87
CA SER A 181 4.38 2.70 3.88
C SER A 181 3.02 2.64 4.55
N TRP A 182 2.10 3.51 4.15
CA TRP A 182 0.68 3.40 4.41
C TRP A 182 0.14 2.10 3.83
N LEU A 183 -0.70 1.44 4.63
CA LEU A 183 -1.39 0.19 4.32
C LEU A 183 -2.89 0.38 4.51
N LYS A 184 -3.68 -0.44 3.83
CA LYS A 184 -5.14 -0.43 3.91
C LYS A 184 -5.57 -0.53 5.38
N ALA A 185 -6.30 0.48 5.83
CA ALA A 185 -7.00 0.48 7.11
C ALA A 185 -7.93 -0.75 7.21
N PRO A 186 -8.07 -1.36 8.39
CA PRO A 186 -8.98 -2.47 8.57
C PRO A 186 -10.43 -1.97 8.51
N GLU A 187 -11.35 -2.78 7.97
CA GLU A 187 -12.75 -2.39 7.71
C GLU A 187 -13.55 -2.12 9.00
N ASP A 188 -13.10 -2.67 10.12
CA ASP A 188 -13.65 -2.49 11.47
C ASP A 188 -13.01 -1.33 12.25
N ALA A 189 -12.14 -0.54 11.62
CA ALA A 189 -11.60 0.68 12.23
C ALA A 189 -12.75 1.65 12.57
N MET A 190 -12.92 1.94 13.85
CA MET A 190 -13.96 2.85 14.30
C MET A 190 -13.56 4.30 13.95
N PRO A 191 -14.42 5.07 13.26
CA PRO A 191 -14.10 6.43 12.81
C PRO A 191 -13.91 7.43 13.96
N ASP A 192 -14.37 7.09 15.17
CA ASP A 192 -14.24 7.92 16.38
C ASP A 192 -12.91 7.71 17.13
N GLU A 193 -12.06 6.77 16.70
CA GLU A 193 -10.72 6.60 17.25
C GLU A 193 -9.67 7.41 16.48
N VAL A 194 -8.73 8.01 17.21
CA VAL A 194 -7.63 8.86 16.69
C VAL A 194 -6.66 8.08 15.77
N ILE A 195 -6.80 6.76 15.69
CA ILE A 195 -5.91 5.89 14.91
C ILE A 195 -6.74 4.98 14.00
N THR A 196 -6.88 5.38 12.73
CA THR A 196 -7.63 4.61 11.72
C THR A 196 -6.77 4.11 10.57
N ALA A 197 -5.47 4.40 10.56
CA ALA A 197 -4.55 3.98 9.50
C ALA A 197 -3.49 3.00 10.00
N LEU A 198 -2.91 2.23 9.07
CA LEU A 198 -1.83 1.29 9.33
C LEU A 198 -0.58 1.71 8.57
N VAL A 199 0.57 1.59 9.21
CA VAL A 199 1.88 1.76 8.57
C VAL A 199 2.69 0.47 8.67
N GLY A 200 3.39 0.13 7.59
CA GLY A 200 4.32 -0.98 7.49
C GLY A 200 5.76 -0.50 7.31
N ALA A 201 6.70 -1.11 8.02
CA ALA A 201 8.13 -0.86 7.86
C ALA A 201 8.95 -2.08 8.27
N VAL A 202 10.24 -2.09 7.93
CA VAL A 202 11.19 -3.11 8.42
C VAL A 202 12.16 -2.52 9.43
N TYR A 203 12.03 -2.99 10.67
CA TYR A 203 12.97 -2.68 11.74
C TYR A 203 13.68 -3.94 12.20
N PHE A 204 15.01 -3.86 12.32
CA PHE A 204 15.85 -4.98 12.76
C PHE A 204 15.60 -6.28 11.96
N GLY A 205 15.34 -6.15 10.66
CA GLY A 205 15.05 -7.27 9.76
C GLY A 205 13.65 -7.89 9.91
N GLN A 206 12.82 -7.35 10.81
CA GLN A 206 11.45 -7.80 11.04
C GLN A 206 10.44 -6.86 10.38
N VAL A 207 9.43 -7.44 9.74
CA VAL A 207 8.27 -6.68 9.27
C VAL A 207 7.45 -6.25 10.47
N LYS A 208 7.26 -4.95 10.61
CA LYS A 208 6.46 -4.36 11.68
C LYS A 208 5.30 -3.60 11.06
N ILE A 209 4.15 -3.67 11.74
CA ILE A 209 2.95 -2.95 11.37
C ILE A 209 2.47 -2.23 12.62
N TYR A 210 2.18 -0.95 12.47
CA TYR A 210 1.77 -0.08 13.57
C TYR A 210 0.49 0.67 13.24
N PRO A 211 -0.35 0.92 14.25
CA PRO A 211 -1.39 1.94 14.17
C PRO A 211 -0.74 3.33 14.03
N ALA A 212 -1.29 4.19 13.16
CA ALA A 212 -0.84 5.57 12.96
C ALA A 212 -2.03 6.51 12.72
N ARG A 213 -1.84 7.80 12.99
CA ARG A 213 -2.88 8.80 12.72
C ARG A 213 -2.91 9.11 11.23
N PRO A 214 -4.08 9.16 10.58
CA PRO A 214 -4.16 9.41 9.14
C PRO A 214 -3.48 10.70 8.68
N GLU A 215 -3.45 11.71 9.55
CA GLU A 215 -2.83 13.02 9.30
C GLU A 215 -1.30 13.04 9.49
N ASP A 216 -0.72 11.98 10.05
CA ASP A 216 0.73 11.87 10.17
C ASP A 216 1.36 11.91 8.76
N LYS A 217 2.57 12.46 8.66
CA LYS A 217 3.40 12.37 7.45
C LYS A 217 4.85 12.51 7.80
N GLY A 218 5.72 12.09 6.90
CA GLY A 218 7.15 12.29 7.04
C GLY A 218 7.87 12.06 5.73
N GLU A 219 9.08 12.60 5.61
CA GLU A 219 9.90 12.53 4.39
C GLU A 219 10.19 11.11 3.90
N LEU A 220 10.05 10.12 4.80
CA LEU A 220 10.29 8.71 4.53
C LEU A 220 9.01 7.88 4.39
N GLY A 221 7.85 8.50 4.60
CA GLY A 221 6.53 7.87 4.53
C GLY A 221 5.93 7.97 3.14
N SER A 222 5.41 6.87 2.63
CA SER A 222 4.70 6.79 1.35
C SER A 222 3.65 5.68 1.44
N TRP A 223 3.31 4.98 0.37
CA TRP A 223 2.30 3.93 0.36
C TRP A 223 2.66 2.81 -0.60
N ARG A 224 2.06 1.62 -0.40
CA ARG A 224 2.19 0.49 -1.32
C ARG A 224 0.83 0.02 -1.81
N GLY A 225 0.69 -0.04 -3.12
CA GLY A 225 -0.53 -0.46 -3.80
C GLY A 225 -0.49 -1.91 -4.26
N THR A 226 -1.66 -2.43 -4.60
CA THR A 226 -1.87 -3.74 -5.20
C THR A 226 -3.01 -3.72 -6.21
N LEU A 227 -2.87 -4.59 -7.21
CA LEU A 227 -3.83 -4.87 -8.25
C LEU A 227 -3.97 -6.38 -8.38
N THR A 228 -5.20 -6.89 -8.33
CA THR A 228 -5.49 -8.29 -8.62
C THR A 228 -5.85 -8.43 -10.10
N VAL A 229 -5.26 -9.43 -10.76
CA VAL A 229 -5.49 -9.77 -12.16
C VAL A 229 -5.87 -11.25 -12.24
N ASN A 230 -7.00 -11.55 -12.87
CA ASN A 230 -7.46 -12.92 -13.03
C ASN A 230 -6.65 -13.63 -14.12
N TRP A 231 -6.55 -14.96 -14.06
CA TRP A 231 -6.01 -15.72 -15.17
C TRP A 231 -6.90 -15.56 -16.40
N ALA A 232 -6.30 -15.37 -17.57
CA ALA A 232 -7.02 -15.55 -18.83
C ALA A 232 -7.45 -17.01 -18.97
N ASP A 233 -8.68 -17.22 -19.45
CA ASP A 233 -9.25 -18.53 -19.77
C ASP A 233 -8.56 -19.20 -20.97
#